data_AF-A0A939BDS4-F1
#
_entry.id   AF-A0A939BDS4-F1
#
_cell.length_a   1.000
_cell.length_b   1.000
_cell.length_c   1.000
_cell.angle_alpha   90.00
_cell.angle_beta   90.00
_cell.angle_gamma   90.00
#
_symmetry.space_group_name_H-M   'P 1'
#
loop_
_entity.id
_entity.type
_entity.pdbx_description
1 polymer ?
#
loop_
_entity_poly.entity_id
_entity_poly.type
_entity_poly.pdbx_seq_one_letter_code
_entity_poly.pdbx_strand_id
1 'polypeptide(L)'
;MIRASCVGCIYHRQLGDAETWGCHYLLDTGELRGCPAHACTKKQYPDTQKVRTQTMLRAVRYFSECRGRAVLDEKGTAMRAKDGTPLREGVHPPTVAGLALALGFCSRQDLKDAAQTKELGDIIRWSLGKCEEYLEEKLCESAAGVKLSLMNNFPGWSESSPDEAHTEIHVTLEGESHGQTPQQNI
;
A
#
# COMPACT_ATOMS: atom_id res chain seq x y z
N MET A 1 -14.01 -31.63 -6.08
CA MET A 1 -13.20 -31.92 -4.86
C MET A 1 -11.74 -31.55 -5.10
N ILE A 2 -11.13 -30.80 -4.19
CA ILE A 2 -9.73 -30.37 -4.30
C ILE A 2 -8.81 -31.57 -4.04
N ARG A 3 -7.89 -31.87 -4.97
CA ARG A 3 -6.86 -32.90 -4.74
C ARG A 3 -5.94 -32.44 -3.61
N ALA A 4 -5.62 -33.30 -2.65
CA ALA A 4 -4.72 -32.99 -1.53
C ALA A 4 -3.36 -32.42 -2.00
N SER A 5 -2.84 -32.93 -3.12
CA SER A 5 -1.61 -32.44 -3.74
C SER A 5 -1.73 -31.06 -4.39
N CYS A 6 -2.92 -30.45 -4.47
CA CYS A 6 -3.16 -29.14 -5.07
C CYS A 6 -3.64 -28.09 -4.07
N VAL A 7 -3.76 -28.43 -2.79
CA VAL A 7 -4.10 -27.50 -1.71
C VAL A 7 -3.06 -26.38 -1.65
N GLY A 8 -3.51 -25.12 -1.59
CA GLY A 8 -2.65 -23.92 -1.54
C GLY A 8 -2.08 -23.46 -2.89
N CYS A 9 -2.43 -24.10 -4.02
CA CYS A 9 -1.94 -23.69 -5.33
C CYS A 9 -2.79 -22.57 -5.95
N ILE A 10 -2.17 -21.43 -6.32
CA ILE A 10 -2.86 -20.26 -6.92
C ILE A 10 -3.57 -20.55 -8.26
N TYR A 11 -3.16 -21.62 -8.94
CA TYR A 11 -3.70 -22.05 -10.23
C TYR A 11 -4.73 -23.18 -10.11
N HIS A 12 -5.03 -23.67 -8.90
CA HIS A 12 -6.09 -24.66 -8.72
C HIS A 12 -7.38 -23.95 -8.31
N ARG A 13 -8.34 -23.85 -9.24
CA ARG A 13 -9.59 -23.10 -9.06
C ARG A 13 -10.78 -23.89 -9.63
N GLN A 14 -11.98 -23.46 -9.28
CA GLN A 14 -13.23 -24.04 -9.74
C GLN A 14 -13.48 -23.71 -11.22
N LEU A 15 -13.91 -24.70 -12.01
CA LEU A 15 -14.05 -24.57 -13.48
C LEU A 15 -15.46 -24.19 -13.95
N GLY A 16 -16.40 -24.03 -13.03
CA GLY A 16 -17.78 -23.67 -13.35
C GLY A 16 -18.73 -24.08 -12.22
N ASP A 17 -19.04 -25.37 -12.13
CA ASP A 17 -19.85 -25.95 -11.06
C ASP A 17 -19.06 -26.10 -9.74
N ALA A 18 -19.76 -26.11 -8.61
CA ALA A 18 -19.16 -26.15 -7.26
C ALA A 18 -18.27 -27.39 -7.03
N GLU A 19 -18.50 -28.45 -7.79
CA GLU A 19 -17.85 -29.75 -7.60
C GLU A 19 -16.59 -29.91 -8.46
N THR A 20 -16.52 -29.22 -9.60
CA THR A 20 -15.43 -29.34 -10.57
C THR A 20 -14.32 -28.33 -10.30
N TRP A 21 -13.16 -28.89 -9.96
CA TRP A 21 -11.95 -28.13 -9.65
C TRP A 21 -10.83 -28.57 -10.57
N GLY A 22 -10.10 -27.60 -11.12
CA GLY A 22 -9.11 -27.84 -12.16
C GLY A 22 -7.87 -26.98 -12.03
N CYS A 23 -6.85 -27.34 -12.80
CA CYS A 23 -5.64 -26.54 -12.94
C CYS A 23 -5.85 -25.51 -14.05
N HIS A 24 -5.97 -24.23 -13.72
CA HIS A 24 -6.05 -23.17 -14.72
C HIS A 24 -4.79 -23.10 -15.58
N TYR A 25 -3.58 -23.30 -15.03
CA TYR A 25 -2.36 -23.34 -15.86
C TYR A 25 -2.45 -24.34 -17.03
N LEU A 26 -2.94 -25.57 -16.79
CA LEU A 26 -3.15 -26.56 -17.84
C LEU A 26 -4.21 -26.12 -18.86
N LEU A 27 -5.26 -25.44 -18.41
CA LEU A 27 -6.33 -24.96 -19.28
C LEU A 27 -5.89 -23.77 -20.13
N ASP A 28 -5.10 -22.88 -19.54
CA ASP A 28 -4.62 -21.65 -20.17
C ASP A 28 -3.48 -21.94 -21.16
N THR A 29 -2.61 -22.92 -20.87
CA THR A 29 -1.42 -23.20 -21.70
C THR A 29 -1.52 -24.48 -22.51
N GLY A 30 -2.45 -25.40 -22.19
CA GLY A 30 -2.54 -26.73 -22.80
C GLY A 30 -1.40 -27.67 -22.39
N GLU A 31 -0.46 -27.23 -21.56
CA GLU A 31 0.71 -28.01 -21.16
C GLU A 31 0.51 -28.67 -19.79
N LEU A 32 0.92 -29.93 -19.69
CA LEU A 32 1.04 -30.60 -18.40
C LEU A 32 2.07 -29.87 -17.54
N ARG A 33 1.79 -29.79 -16.23
CA ARG A 33 2.75 -29.23 -15.27
C ARG A 33 4.03 -30.06 -15.38
N GLY A 34 5.12 -29.50 -15.88
CA GLY A 34 6.43 -30.17 -16.04
C GLY A 34 7.12 -30.58 -14.74
N CYS A 35 6.39 -30.64 -13.63
CA CYS A 35 6.87 -31.00 -12.30
C CYS A 35 5.81 -31.84 -11.56
N PRO A 36 6.23 -32.76 -10.67
CA PRO A 36 5.29 -33.56 -9.88
C PRO A 36 4.34 -32.66 -9.08
N ALA A 37 3.08 -33.06 -8.93
CA ALA A 37 2.11 -32.26 -8.17
C ALA A 37 2.63 -31.92 -6.78
N HIS A 38 3.28 -32.85 -6.06
CA HIS A 38 3.86 -32.62 -4.73
C HIS A 38 5.07 -31.66 -4.72
N ALA A 39 5.80 -31.51 -5.83
CA ALA A 39 7.01 -30.70 -5.97
C ALA A 39 6.84 -29.52 -6.94
N CYS A 40 5.60 -29.06 -7.12
CA CYS A 40 5.30 -28.04 -8.10
C CYS A 40 5.91 -26.68 -7.68
N THR A 41 6.89 -26.19 -8.44
CA THR A 41 7.55 -24.89 -8.22
C THR A 41 6.57 -23.73 -8.26
N LYS A 42 5.44 -23.89 -8.95
CA LYS A 42 4.33 -22.93 -9.03
C LYS A 42 3.36 -23.00 -7.83
N LYS A 43 3.60 -23.89 -6.85
CA LYS A 43 2.89 -23.90 -5.55
C LYS A 43 3.46 -22.91 -4.54
N GLN A 44 4.69 -22.44 -4.75
CA GLN A 44 5.31 -21.56 -3.79
C GLN A 44 4.64 -20.19 -3.84
N TYR A 45 4.38 -19.64 -2.65
CA TYR A 45 4.04 -18.23 -2.49
C TYR A 45 5.11 -17.40 -3.21
N PRO A 46 4.75 -16.28 -3.88
CA PRO A 46 5.77 -15.41 -4.43
C PRO A 46 6.74 -15.01 -3.32
N ASP A 47 8.05 -15.16 -3.56
CA ASP A 47 9.11 -14.72 -2.66
C ASP A 47 8.75 -13.35 -2.08
N THR A 48 8.64 -13.25 -0.76
CA THR A 48 8.24 -12.03 -0.05
C THR A 48 9.07 -10.82 -0.51
N GLN A 49 10.35 -11.04 -0.82
CA GLN A 49 11.22 -10.00 -1.35
C GLN A 49 10.82 -9.55 -2.76
N LYS A 50 10.40 -10.50 -3.60
CA LYS A 50 9.90 -10.21 -4.95
C LYS A 50 8.57 -9.46 -4.91
N VAL A 51 7.66 -9.82 -4.01
CA VAL A 51 6.39 -9.09 -3.82
C VAL A 51 6.68 -7.66 -3.37
N ARG A 52 7.53 -7.48 -2.35
CA ARG A 52 7.95 -6.15 -1.86
C ARG A 52 8.53 -5.29 -2.98
N THR A 53 9.48 -5.84 -3.73
CA THR A 53 10.12 -5.14 -4.86
C THR A 53 9.09 -4.75 -5.92
N GLN A 54 8.19 -5.67 -6.28
CA GLN A 54 7.17 -5.41 -7.28
C GLN A 54 6.16 -4.35 -6.83
N THR A 55 5.75 -4.36 -5.57
CA THR A 55 4.86 -3.35 -4.97
C THR A 55 5.52 -1.98 -4.98
N MET A 56 6.79 -1.88 -4.56
CA MET A 56 7.53 -0.62 -4.59
C MET A 56 7.67 -0.08 -6.02
N LEU A 57 8.01 -0.93 -6.99
CA LEU A 57 8.11 -0.52 -8.39
C LEU A 57 6.77 -0.02 -8.96
N ARG A 58 5.65 -0.66 -8.58
CA ARG A 58 4.31 -0.19 -8.95
C ARG A 58 3.98 1.16 -8.32
N ALA A 59 4.31 1.35 -7.04
CA ALA A 59 4.11 2.63 -6.36
C ALA A 59 4.91 3.76 -7.03
N VAL A 60 6.21 3.55 -7.25
CA VAL A 60 7.09 4.53 -7.91
C VAL A 60 6.60 4.85 -9.31
N ARG A 61 6.19 3.82 -10.07
CA ARG A 61 5.60 3.99 -11.40
C ARG A 61 4.34 4.84 -11.36
N TYR A 62 3.40 4.55 -10.45
CA TYR A 62 2.18 5.34 -10.28
C TYR A 62 2.48 6.83 -10.07
N PHE A 63 3.35 7.17 -9.12
CA PHE A 63 3.72 8.57 -8.87
C PHE A 63 4.49 9.20 -10.04
N SER A 64 5.26 8.42 -10.80
CA SER A 64 5.89 8.90 -12.02
C SER A 64 4.86 9.21 -13.11
N GLU A 65 3.81 8.40 -13.24
CA GLU A 65 2.72 8.61 -14.19
C GLU A 65 1.87 9.84 -13.80
N CYS A 66 1.59 10.05 -12.52
CA CYS A 66 0.90 11.25 -12.02
C CYS A 66 1.60 12.57 -12.41
N ARG A 67 2.94 12.56 -12.49
CA ARG A 67 3.75 13.72 -12.90
C ARG A 67 3.67 14.04 -14.39
N GLY A 68 3.01 13.19 -15.17
CA GLY A 68 2.91 13.32 -16.62
C GLY A 68 4.25 13.16 -17.34
N ARG A 69 4.19 13.24 -18.67
CA ARG A 69 5.37 13.14 -19.55
C ARG A 69 5.61 14.47 -20.24
N ALA A 70 6.88 14.80 -20.47
CA ALA A 70 7.23 16.00 -21.23
C ALA A 70 6.75 15.85 -22.67
N VAL A 71 6.05 16.86 -23.19
CA VAL A 71 5.65 16.93 -24.59
C VAL A 71 6.87 17.33 -25.40
N LEU A 72 7.23 16.51 -26.40
CA LEU A 72 8.38 16.74 -27.25
C LEU A 72 7.94 17.27 -28.62
N ASP A 73 8.75 18.15 -29.21
CA ASP A 73 8.60 18.55 -30.60
C ASP A 73 9.13 17.47 -31.57
N GLU A 74 9.01 17.71 -32.87
CA GLU A 74 9.51 16.81 -33.93
C GLU A 74 11.03 16.55 -33.86
N LYS A 75 11.77 17.38 -33.13
CA LYS A 75 13.23 17.28 -32.94
C LYS A 75 13.61 16.62 -31.61
N GLY A 76 12.63 16.15 -30.83
CA GLY A 76 12.84 15.52 -29.53
C GLY A 76 13.14 16.52 -28.40
N THR A 77 12.93 17.82 -28.62
CA THR A 77 13.13 18.86 -27.60
C THR A 77 11.82 19.10 -26.83
N ALA A 78 11.91 19.22 -25.51
CA ALA A 78 10.74 19.46 -24.67
C ALA A 78 10.10 20.82 -25.01
N MET A 79 8.84 20.78 -25.44
CA MET A 79 8.02 21.95 -25.68
C MET A 79 7.81 22.71 -24.37
N ARG A 80 7.82 24.04 -24.42
CA ARG A 80 7.66 24.91 -23.26
C ARG A 80 6.39 25.75 -23.40
N ALA A 81 5.70 25.97 -22.29
CA ALA A 81 4.61 26.92 -22.19
C ALA A 81 5.15 28.38 -22.22
N LYS A 82 4.24 29.35 -22.28
CA LYS A 82 4.58 30.79 -22.42
C LYS A 82 5.42 31.34 -21.26
N ASP A 83 5.32 30.72 -20.09
CA ASP A 83 6.07 31.03 -18.87
C ASP A 83 7.46 30.37 -18.82
N GLY A 84 7.83 29.58 -19.85
CA GLY A 84 9.08 28.84 -19.92
C GLY A 84 9.05 27.47 -19.25
N THR A 85 7.94 27.08 -18.62
CA THR A 85 7.77 25.76 -17.97
C THR A 85 7.61 24.67 -19.03
N PRO A 86 8.27 23.50 -18.90
CA PRO A 86 8.07 22.40 -19.85
C PRO A 86 6.62 21.93 -19.85
N LEU A 87 6.03 21.80 -21.04
CA LEU A 87 4.68 21.30 -21.24
C LEU A 87 4.65 19.82 -20.86
N ARG A 88 3.70 19.44 -20.01
CA ARG A 88 3.51 18.07 -19.55
C ARG A 88 2.11 17.58 -19.90
N GLU A 89 2.03 16.39 -20.47
CA GLU A 89 0.77 15.71 -20.78
C GLU A 89 0.47 14.63 -19.74
N GLY A 90 -0.82 14.46 -19.40
CA GLY A 90 -1.28 13.44 -18.47
C GLY A 90 -0.99 13.72 -17.00
N VAL A 91 -0.68 14.98 -16.65
CA VAL A 91 -0.51 15.37 -15.24
C VAL A 91 -1.84 15.25 -14.52
N HIS A 92 -1.86 14.53 -13.40
CA HIS A 92 -3.03 14.42 -12.55
C HIS A 92 -2.61 14.22 -11.08
N PRO A 93 -3.45 14.62 -10.12
CA PRO A 93 -3.15 14.42 -8.71
C PRO A 93 -3.02 12.93 -8.36
N PRO A 94 -2.05 12.53 -7.52
CA PRO A 94 -2.08 11.23 -6.89
C PRO A 94 -3.27 11.16 -5.91
N THR A 95 -3.94 10.01 -5.88
CA THR A 95 -5.06 9.75 -4.97
C THR A 95 -4.88 8.39 -4.32
N VAL A 96 -5.39 8.23 -3.11
CA VAL A 96 -5.32 6.93 -2.40
C VAL A 96 -6.06 5.83 -3.17
N ALA A 97 -7.19 6.15 -3.82
CA ALA A 97 -7.92 5.21 -4.66
C ALA A 97 -7.13 4.81 -5.91
N GLY A 98 -6.52 5.78 -6.61
CA GLY A 98 -5.68 5.50 -7.77
C GLY A 98 -4.44 4.66 -7.42
N LEU A 99 -3.80 4.95 -6.28
CA LEU A 99 -2.69 4.17 -5.75
C LEU A 99 -3.12 2.72 -5.45
N ALA A 100 -4.27 2.51 -4.80
CA ALA A 100 -4.78 1.17 -4.51
C ALA A 100 -4.93 0.34 -5.79
N LEU A 101 -5.55 0.90 -6.82
CA LEU A 101 -5.72 0.25 -8.11
C LEU A 101 -4.38 -0.03 -8.80
N ALA A 102 -3.44 0.93 -8.77
CA ALA A 102 -2.12 0.77 -9.37
C ALA A 102 -1.27 -0.33 -8.72
N LEU A 103 -1.44 -0.55 -7.41
CA LEU A 103 -0.79 -1.63 -6.68
C LEU A 103 -1.47 -2.99 -6.89
N GLY A 104 -2.72 -3.00 -7.35
CA GLY A 104 -3.50 -4.21 -7.64
C GLY A 104 -4.49 -4.61 -6.54
N PHE A 105 -4.85 -3.68 -5.66
CA PHE A 105 -5.93 -3.87 -4.68
C PHE A 105 -7.29 -3.60 -5.30
N CYS A 106 -8.34 -4.23 -4.76
CA CYS A 106 -9.71 -4.04 -5.25
C CYS A 106 -10.34 -2.76 -4.67
N SER A 107 -9.90 -2.33 -3.49
CA SER A 107 -10.41 -1.16 -2.83
C SER A 107 -9.34 -0.37 -2.07
N ARG A 108 -9.65 0.89 -1.74
CA ARG A 108 -8.85 1.68 -0.80
C ARG A 108 -8.77 1.02 0.57
N GLN A 109 -9.82 0.32 1.01
CA GLN A 109 -9.84 -0.32 2.32
C GLN A 109 -8.81 -1.46 2.36
N ASP A 110 -8.75 -2.28 1.32
CA ASP A 110 -7.76 -3.36 1.21
C ASP A 110 -6.32 -2.84 1.29
N LEU A 111 -6.07 -1.67 0.68
CA LEU A 111 -4.77 -0.99 0.77
C LEU A 111 -4.46 -0.58 2.21
N LYS A 112 -5.43 0.01 2.94
CA LYS A 112 -5.28 0.42 4.33
C LYS A 112 -5.06 -0.79 5.25
N ASP A 113 -5.77 -1.88 5.03
CA ASP A 113 -5.61 -3.11 5.81
C ASP A 113 -4.23 -3.73 5.55
N ALA A 114 -3.78 -3.75 4.29
CA ALA A 114 -2.44 -4.19 3.92
C ALA A 114 -1.32 -3.31 4.53
N ALA A 115 -1.59 -2.04 4.83
CA ALA A 115 -0.65 -1.13 5.50
C ALA A 115 -0.30 -1.58 6.94
N GLN A 116 -1.15 -2.38 7.57
CA GLN A 116 -0.93 -2.94 8.92
C GLN A 116 -0.13 -4.24 8.92
N THR A 117 0.14 -4.82 7.74
CA THR A 117 0.88 -6.07 7.62
C THR A 117 2.38 -5.86 7.79
N LYS A 118 3.09 -6.88 8.30
CA LYS A 118 4.56 -6.86 8.38
C LYS A 118 5.23 -6.98 7.01
N GLU A 119 4.52 -7.48 6.01
CA GLU A 119 5.08 -7.81 4.70
C GLU A 119 5.19 -6.59 3.78
N LEU A 120 4.17 -5.73 3.76
CA LEU A 120 4.09 -4.58 2.85
C LEU A 120 3.82 -3.24 3.55
N GLY A 121 3.61 -3.26 4.87
CA GLY A 121 3.12 -2.11 5.59
C GLY A 121 4.00 -0.86 5.49
N ASP A 122 5.33 -1.03 5.48
CA ASP A 122 6.28 0.06 5.31
C ASP A 122 6.18 0.73 3.93
N ILE A 123 6.10 -0.06 2.86
CA ILE A 123 5.99 0.43 1.48
C ILE A 123 4.65 1.14 1.26
N ILE A 124 3.57 0.56 1.80
CA ILE A 124 2.23 1.14 1.67
C ILE A 124 2.13 2.45 2.46
N ARG A 125 2.64 2.50 3.71
CA ARG A 125 2.66 3.73 4.50
C ARG A 125 3.48 4.83 3.84
N TRP A 126 4.64 4.50 3.29
CA TRP A 126 5.42 5.45 2.48
C TRP A 126 4.61 5.99 1.28
N SER A 127 3.91 5.11 0.57
CA SER A 127 3.09 5.49 -0.58
C SER A 127 1.88 6.36 -0.19
N LEU A 128 1.22 6.04 0.94
CA LEU A 128 0.13 6.85 1.48
C LEU A 128 0.62 8.24 1.89
N GLY A 129 1.79 8.34 2.53
CA GLY A 129 2.41 9.62 2.88
C GLY A 129 2.71 10.49 1.66
N LYS A 130 3.03 9.90 0.50
CA LYS A 130 3.15 10.66 -0.76
C LYS A 130 1.84 11.23 -1.27
N CYS A 131 0.72 10.55 -1.05
CA CYS A 131 -0.59 11.11 -1.34
C CYS A 131 -0.97 12.21 -0.32
N GLU A 132 -0.57 12.06 0.94
CA GLU A 132 -0.79 13.04 2.00
C GLU A 132 -0.02 14.34 1.74
N GLU A 133 1.29 14.25 1.49
CA GLU A 133 2.18 15.38 1.12
C GLU A 133 1.59 16.20 -0.02
N TYR A 134 1.13 15.53 -1.10
CA TYR A 134 0.51 16.23 -2.23
C TYR A 134 -0.78 16.97 -1.85
N LEU A 135 -1.62 16.36 -1.00
CA LEU A 135 -2.84 17.01 -0.53
C LEU A 135 -2.52 18.20 0.37
N GLU A 136 -1.55 18.08 1.26
CA GLU A 136 -1.07 19.18 2.12
C GLU A 136 -0.56 20.37 1.28
N GLU A 137 0.24 20.14 0.25
CA GLU A 137 0.70 21.19 -0.67
C GLU A 137 -0.49 21.94 -1.30
N LYS A 138 -1.56 21.22 -1.65
CA LYS A 138 -2.78 21.79 -2.25
C LYS A 138 -3.74 22.42 -1.25
N LEU A 139 -3.54 22.22 0.05
CA LEU A 139 -4.39 22.80 1.08
C LEU A 139 -4.35 24.33 1.07
N CYS A 140 -3.19 24.91 0.74
CA CYS A 140 -3.02 26.36 0.59
C CYS A 140 -3.75 26.93 -0.64
N GLU A 141 -4.03 26.11 -1.65
CA GLU A 141 -4.69 26.52 -2.90
C GLU A 141 -6.22 26.33 -2.84
N SER A 142 -6.71 25.25 -2.24
CA SER A 142 -8.14 24.94 -2.14
C SER A 142 -8.46 24.09 -0.92
N ALA A 143 -9.19 24.64 0.04
CA ALA A 143 -9.41 23.99 1.33
C ALA A 143 -10.51 22.91 1.33
N ALA A 144 -11.64 23.13 0.66
CA ALA A 144 -12.85 22.32 0.89
C ALA A 144 -12.70 20.86 0.40
N GLY A 145 -12.25 20.65 -0.84
CA GLY A 145 -12.08 19.30 -1.40
C GLY A 145 -10.88 18.56 -0.80
N VAL A 146 -9.81 19.29 -0.49
CA VAL A 146 -8.58 18.73 0.08
C VAL A 146 -8.82 18.28 1.52
N LYS A 147 -9.48 19.11 2.36
CA LYS A 147 -9.83 18.74 3.74
C LYS A 147 -10.67 17.47 3.79
N LEU A 148 -11.68 17.35 2.92
CA LEU A 148 -12.50 16.14 2.83
C LEU A 148 -11.67 14.91 2.44
N SER A 149 -10.74 15.05 1.49
CA SER A 149 -9.84 13.96 1.09
C SER A 149 -8.93 13.55 2.25
N LEU A 150 -8.34 14.51 2.97
CA LEU A 150 -7.46 14.25 4.10
C LEU A 150 -8.20 13.50 5.22
N MET A 151 -9.33 14.03 5.68
CA MET A 151 -10.16 13.42 6.74
C MET A 151 -10.59 11.99 6.41
N ASN A 152 -10.93 11.71 5.15
CA ASN A 152 -11.41 10.38 4.74
C ASN A 152 -10.30 9.34 4.59
N ASN A 153 -9.06 9.78 4.35
CA ASN A 153 -7.94 8.89 4.04
C ASN A 153 -7.01 8.70 5.24
N PHE A 154 -6.85 9.72 6.08
CA PHE A 154 -5.84 9.79 7.13
C PHE A 154 -6.51 10.07 8.48
N PRO A 155 -6.54 9.10 9.41
CA PRO A 155 -7.26 9.24 10.69
C PRO A 155 -6.81 10.43 11.56
N GLY A 156 -5.56 10.90 11.43
CA GLY A 156 -5.07 12.06 12.17
C GLY A 156 -5.66 13.41 11.73
N TRP A 157 -6.41 13.45 10.64
CA TRP A 157 -6.99 14.68 10.09
C TRP A 157 -8.47 14.90 10.44
N SER A 158 -9.16 13.87 10.95
CA SER A 158 -10.53 14.04 11.41
C SER A 158 -10.55 14.80 12.74
N GLU A 159 -11.47 15.75 12.88
CA GLU A 159 -11.76 16.38 14.16
C GLU A 159 -12.32 15.30 15.11
N SER A 160 -11.58 14.98 16.18
CA SER A 160 -12.07 14.08 17.23
C SER A 160 -13.33 14.69 17.83
N SER A 161 -14.43 13.93 17.87
CA SER A 161 -15.54 14.31 18.72
C SER A 161 -15.08 14.34 20.18
N PRO A 162 -15.54 15.30 21.00
CA PRO A 162 -15.16 15.36 22.41
C PRO A 162 -15.51 14.10 23.24
N ASP A 163 -16.28 13.16 22.70
CA ASP A 163 -16.72 11.94 23.39
C ASP A 163 -15.68 10.78 23.40
N GLU A 164 -14.62 10.83 22.59
CA GLU A 164 -13.62 9.74 22.54
C GLU A 164 -12.40 9.94 23.48
N ALA A 165 -12.39 11.00 24.29
CA ALA A 165 -11.26 11.39 25.14
C ALA A 165 -11.26 10.80 26.57
N HIS A 166 -12.03 9.74 26.83
CA HIS A 166 -12.05 9.06 28.14
C HIS A 166 -11.64 7.59 28.01
N THR A 167 -10.37 7.34 27.71
CA THR A 167 -9.71 6.11 28.17
C THR A 167 -8.75 6.51 29.29
N GLU A 168 -9.19 6.32 30.53
CA GLU A 168 -8.39 6.56 31.74
C GLU A 168 -7.13 5.69 31.71
N ILE A 169 -5.97 6.33 31.56
CA ILE A 169 -4.68 5.70 31.85
C ILE A 169 -4.47 5.82 33.36
N HIS A 170 -4.87 4.79 34.11
CA HIS A 170 -4.60 4.69 35.55
C HIS A 170 -3.12 4.30 35.75
N VAL A 171 -2.21 5.28 35.79
CA VAL A 171 -0.82 5.05 36.19
C VAL A 171 -0.76 5.05 37.72
N THR A 172 -0.71 3.88 38.34
CA THR A 172 -0.33 3.72 39.74
C THR A 172 1.16 4.02 39.90
N LEU A 173 1.49 5.18 40.46
CA LEU A 173 2.85 5.51 40.90
C LEU A 173 3.07 4.90 42.28
N GLU A 174 3.69 3.73 42.36
CA GLU A 174 4.27 3.23 43.62
C GLU A 174 5.57 3.99 43.87
N GLY A 175 5.54 4.86 44.90
CA GLY A 175 6.71 5.51 45.44
C GLY A 175 7.46 4.56 46.37
N GLU A 176 8.73 4.29 46.05
CA GLU A 176 9.68 3.75 47.01
C GLU A 176 10.67 4.83 47.41
N SER A 177 10.40 5.44 48.55
CA SER A 177 11.30 6.33 49.29
C SER A 177 12.13 5.51 50.27
N HIS A 178 13.43 5.30 50.04
CA HIS A 178 14.37 4.96 51.11
C HIS A 178 15.76 5.52 50.84
N GLY A 179 15.95 6.79 51.20
CA GLY A 179 17.27 7.34 51.49
C GLY A 179 17.53 7.25 53.00
N GLN A 180 18.45 6.38 53.40
CA GLN A 180 19.09 6.44 54.72
C GLN A 180 20.61 6.42 54.51
N THR A 181 21.24 7.46 55.02
CA THR A 181 22.67 7.81 54.92
C THR A 181 23.58 6.84 55.68
N PRO A 182 24.83 6.61 55.23
CA PRO A 182 25.80 5.79 55.96
C PRO A 182 26.51 6.60 57.05
N GLN A 183 26.53 6.05 58.27
CA GLN A 183 27.44 6.47 59.36
C GLN A 183 28.88 6.10 59.00
N GLN A 184 29.80 7.06 59.09
CA GLN A 184 31.24 6.79 59.20
C GLN A 184 31.70 7.12 60.62
N ASN A 185 32.33 6.14 61.26
CA ASN A 185 33.03 6.25 62.53
C ASN A 185 34.53 6.47 62.25
N ILE A 186 35.14 7.31 63.10
CA ILE A 186 36.57 7.68 63.25
C ILE A 186 37.04 8.84 62.37
#